data_AF-A0A9W6QWZ8-F1
#
_entry.id   AF-A0A9W6QWZ8-F1
#
_cell.length_a   1.000
_cell.length_b   1.000
_cell.length_c   1.000
_cell.angle_alpha   90.00
_cell.angle_beta   90.00
_cell.angle_gamma   90.00
#
_symmetry.space_group_name_H-M   'P 1'
#
loop_
_entity.id
_entity.type
_entity.pdbx_description
1 polymer ?
#
loop_
_entity_poly.entity_id
_entity_poly.type
_entity_poly.pdbx_seq_one_letter_code
_entity_poly.pdbx_strand_id
1 'polypeptide(L)' 'MREYLLIRPEQVVSRMELIEHYRDEEADPMSNVVDAVVTRLRRKPREPNLLHGVRGAGYRLSVA' A
#
# COMPACT_ATOMS: atom_id res chain seq x y z
N MET A 1 -4.79 2.91 -4.30
CA MET A 1 -3.59 2.38 -3.61
C MET A 1 -2.24 2.68 -4.27
N ARG A 2 -1.84 2.07 -5.40
CA ARG A 2 -0.46 2.24 -5.93
C ARG A 2 -0.13 3.70 -6.27
N GLU A 3 -1.00 4.37 -7.02
CA GLU A 3 -0.85 5.79 -7.34
C GLU A 3 -0.81 6.64 -6.06
N TYR A 4 -1.64 6.30 -5.09
CA TYR A 4 -1.72 6.97 -3.79
C TYR A 4 -0.41 6.89 -2.98
N LEU A 5 0.28 5.75 -3.05
CA LEU A 5 1.62 5.56 -2.48
C LEU A 5 2.70 6.28 -3.31
N LEU A 6 2.58 6.29 -4.64
CA LEU A 6 3.56 6.93 -5.53
C LEU A 6 3.62 8.45 -5.35
N ILE A 7 2.50 9.09 -5.02
CA ILE A 7 2.46 10.54 -4.72
C ILE A 7 2.88 10.86 -3.27
N ARG A 8 3.13 9.84 -2.44
CA ARG A 8 3.56 9.95 -1.03
C ARG A 8 4.81 9.12 -0.74
N PRO A 9 5.92 9.37 -1.47
CA PRO A 9 7.18 8.69 -1.18
C PRO A 9 7.64 9.02 0.25
N GLU A 10 8.28 8.04 0.89
CA GLU A 10 8.82 8.11 2.26
C GLU A 10 7.78 8.40 3.37
N GLN A 11 6.50 8.52 3.04
CA GLN A 11 5.43 8.73 4.02
C GLN A 11 4.76 7.41 4.38
N VAL A 12 4.42 7.27 5.67
CA VAL A 12 3.61 6.14 6.14
C VAL A 12 2.15 6.45 5.83
N VAL A 13 1.52 5.56 5.06
CA VAL A 13 0.10 5.61 4.75
C VAL A 13 -0.60 4.48 5.49
N SER A 14 -1.65 4.81 6.24
CA SER A 14 -2.39 3.85 7.04
C SER A 14 -3.21 2.88 6.19
N ARG A 15 -3.59 1.74 6.78
CA ARG A 15 -4.47 0.77 6.10
C ARG A 15 -5.81 1.40 5.73
N MET A 16 -6.36 2.24 6.61
CA MET A 16 -7.65 2.89 6.39
C MET A 16 -7.61 3.85 5.20
N GLU A 17 -6.61 4.73 5.14
CA GLU A 17 -6.43 5.63 3.99
C GLU A 17 -6.28 4.87 2.67
N LEU A 18 -5.59 3.72 2.70
CA LEU A 18 -5.42 2.92 1.51
C LEU A 18 -6.71 2.25 1.02
N ILE A 19 -7.64 1.93 1.94
CA ILE A 19 -8.97 1.40 1.64
C ILE A 19 -9.86 2.51 1.08
N GLU A 20 -9.89 3.68 1.73
CA GLU A 20 -10.67 4.85 1.28
C GLU A 20 -10.27 5.31 -0.12
N HIS A 21 -8.99 5.19 -0.46
CA HIS A 21 -8.45 5.54 -1.78
C HIS A 21 -8.25 4.33 -2.71
N TYR A 22 -8.91 3.22 -2.41
CA TYR A 22 -9.01 2.10 -3.34
C TYR A 22 -10.12 2.39 -4.35
N ARG A 23 -9.86 2.14 -5.64
CA ARG A 23 -10.79 2.49 -6.73
C ARG A 23 -11.95 1.50 -6.91
N ASP A 24 -12.17 0.58 -5.98
CA ASP A 24 -13.44 -0.17 -5.88
C ASP A 24 -14.25 0.48 -4.76
N GLU A 25 -15.39 1.07 -5.12
CA GLU A 25 -16.30 1.79 -4.23
C GLU A 25 -16.96 0.88 -3.16
N GLU A 26 -16.72 -0.43 -3.22
CA GLU A 26 -17.26 -1.46 -2.30
C GLU A 26 -16.19 -2.19 -1.48
N ALA A 27 -14.96 -1.67 -1.38
CA ALA A 27 -13.95 -2.30 -0.55
C ALA A 27 -14.36 -2.27 0.94
N ASP A 28 -14.87 -3.40 1.44
CA ASP A 28 -15.17 -3.60 2.86
C ASP A 28 -13.92 -3.25 3.70
N PRO A 29 -14.02 -2.34 4.69
CA PRO A 29 -12.94 -2.01 5.60
C PRO A 29 -12.31 -3.21 6.32
N MET A 30 -13.06 -4.32 6.45
CA MET A 30 -12.59 -5.58 7.01
C MET A 30 -11.98 -6.52 5.97
N SER A 31 -11.99 -6.16 4.69
CA SER A 31 -11.38 -6.93 3.61
C SER A 31 -9.86 -6.87 3.68
N ASN A 32 -9.22 -8.03 3.48
CA ASN A 32 -7.77 -8.16 3.35
C ASN A 32 -7.24 -7.66 1.98
N VAL A 33 -8.02 -6.82 1.27
CA VAL A 33 -7.66 -6.28 -0.05
C VAL A 33 -6.32 -5.56 -0.02
N VAL A 34 -6.03 -4.82 1.07
CA VAL A 34 -4.75 -4.13 1.24
C VAL A 34 -3.58 -5.11 1.26
N ASP A 35 -3.70 -6.17 2.04
CA ASP A 35 -2.65 -7.18 2.17
C ASP A 35 -2.46 -7.97 0.87
N ALA A 36 -3.55 -8.26 0.15
CA ALA A 36 -3.49 -8.90 -1.17
C ALA A 36 -2.78 -8.03 -2.22
N VAL A 37 -3.11 -6.73 -2.28
CA VAL A 37 -2.48 -5.78 -3.21
C VAL A 37 -1.02 -5.55 -2.84
N VAL A 38 -0.70 -5.36 -1.57
CA VAL A 38 0.70 -5.23 -1.09
C VAL A 38 1.50 -6.47 -1.44
N THR A 39 0.95 -7.66 -1.22
CA THR A 39 1.59 -8.93 -1.60
C THR A 39 1.84 -9.00 -3.10
N ARG A 40 0.85 -8.62 -3.93
CA ARG A 40 1.00 -8.57 -5.38
C ARG A 40 2.05 -7.55 -5.83
N LEU A 41 2.13 -6.38 -5.17
CA LEU A 41 3.12 -5.35 -5.48
C LEU A 41 4.54 -5.80 -5.14
N ARG A 42 4.73 -6.45 -3.97
CA ARG A 42 6.02 -6.98 -3.52
C ARG A 42 6.55 -8.12 -4.40
N ARG A 43 5.66 -8.91 -4.99
CA ARG A 43 6.02 -9.99 -5.92
C ARG A 43 6.48 -9.49 -7.30
N LYS A 44 6.28 -8.21 -7.63
CA LYS A 44 6.77 -7.69 -8.91
C LYS A 44 8.30 -7.63 -8.85
N PRO A 45 9.00 -8.11 -9.90
CA PRO A 45 10.46 -8.01 -9.99
C PRO A 45 10.86 -6.55 -10.16
N ARG A 46 10.99 -5.84 -9.04
CA ARG A 46 11.62 -4.54 -8.92
C ARG A 46 12.62 -4.69 -7.78
N GLU A 47 13.89 -4.77 -8.13
CA GLU A 47 14.97 -4.63 -7.17
C GLU A 47 15.45 -3.17 -7.19
N PRO A 48 15.53 -2.50 -6.04
CA PRO A 48 15.11 -2.93 -4.70
C PRO A 48 13.57 -2.93 -4.50
N ASN A 49 13.09 -3.75 -3.55
CA ASN A 49 11.68 -3.72 -3.15
C ASN A 49 11.39 -2.48 -2.31
N LEU A 50 10.76 -1.49 -2.94
CA LEU A 50 10.50 -0.19 -2.34
C LEU A 50 9.29 -0.19 -1.38
N LEU A 51 8.52 -1.27 -1.25
CA LEU A 51 7.29 -1.28 -0.45
C LEU A 51 7.49 -1.89 0.94
N HIS A 52 7.57 -1.04 1.95
CA HIS A 52 7.85 -1.39 3.33
C HIS A 52 6.57 -1.39 4.19
N GLY A 53 6.47 -2.35 5.12
CA GLY A 53 5.41 -2.37 6.13
C GLY A 53 5.93 -1.74 7.41
N VAL A 54 5.15 -0.83 8.01
CA VAL A 54 5.45 -0.17 9.27
C VAL A 54 4.49 -0.71 10.32
N ARG A 55 5.03 -1.48 11.28
CA ARG A 55 4.23 -2.19 12.29
C ARG A 55 3.33 -1.23 13.04
N GLY A 56 2.02 -1.51 13.06
CA GLY A 56 1.01 -0.71 13.76
C GLY A 56 0.64 0.62 13.08
N ALA A 57 1.32 1.01 11.99
CA ALA A 57 1.11 2.31 11.35
C ALA A 57 0.62 2.20 9.89
N GLY A 58 1.09 1.23 9.11
CA GLY A 58 0.66 1.05 7.72
C GLY A 58 1.78 0.65 6.77
N TYR A 59 1.83 1.29 5.60
CA TYR A 59 2.79 0.99 4.54
C TYR A 59 3.49 2.25 4.06
N ARG A 60 4.75 2.12 3.65
CA ARG A 60 5.56 3.20 3.11
C ARG A 60 6.20 2.75 1.80
N LEU A 61 6.17 3.62 0.80
CA LEU A 61 6.95 3.45 -0.41
C LEU A 61 8.25 4.22 -0.28
N SER A 62 9.39 3.55 -0.41
CA SER A 62 10.70 4.19 -0.41
C SER A 62 11.11 4.69 -1.79
N VAL A 63 11.97 5.70 -1.81
CA VAL A 63 12.64 6.15 -3.05
C VAL A 63 13.81 5.22 -3.36
N ALA A 64 14.01 4.92 -4.64
CA ALA A 64 15.16 4.14 -5.11
C ALA A 64 16.43 4.99 -5.16
#